data_AF-A0A6P0LEU8-F1
#
_entry.id   AF-A0A6P0LEU8-F1
#
_cell.length_a   1.000
_cell.length_b   1.000
_cell.length_c   1.000
_cell.angle_alpha   90.00
_cell.angle_beta   90.00
_cell.angle_gamma   90.00
#
_symmetry.space_group_name_H-M   'P 1'
#
loop_
_entity.id
_entity.type
_entity.pdbx_description
1 polymer ?
#
loop_
_entity_poly.entity_id
_entity_poly.type
_entity_poly.pdbx_seq_one_letter_code
_entity_poly.pdbx_strand_id
1 'polypeptide(L)'
;MNNLTERLRFSVPLTRDAYQLAETFSREQHEPDKAQQVYLNTLAVYAVNFYCQCIEVETDLKGSDSWNSVLRSLMDVADLLVKDWGKLECRPVLPGELFCNLPPESQQDRVGYVVVEINEQTNQATLLGFTKIAPTSSLEISQLSLEHLIKLFPEKPEIASARLRRRLKVKKPSSNPEIAPCSEDNY
;
A
#
# COMPACT_ATOMS: atom_id res chain seq x y z
N MET A 1 -25.08 2.21 22.60
CA MET A 1 -24.67 3.36 21.76
C MET A 1 -23.33 2.99 21.16
N ASN A 2 -23.32 2.44 19.95
CA ASN A 2 -22.09 1.96 19.32
C ASN A 2 -21.52 3.11 18.50
N ASN A 3 -20.56 3.84 19.05
CA ASN A 3 -19.62 4.61 18.25
C ASN A 3 -18.72 3.60 17.51
N LEU A 4 -19.26 2.99 16.45
CA LEU A 4 -18.45 2.33 15.43
C LEU A 4 -17.69 3.45 14.74
N THR A 5 -16.47 3.70 15.18
CA THR A 5 -15.49 4.38 14.32
C THR A 5 -15.39 3.51 13.07
N GLU A 6 -16.12 3.86 12.02
CA GLU A 6 -16.03 3.20 10.72
C GLU A 6 -14.58 3.33 10.26
N ARG A 7 -13.82 2.24 10.39
CA ARG A 7 -12.44 2.22 9.95
C ARG A 7 -12.42 2.16 8.45
N LEU A 8 -11.58 2.98 7.84
CA LEU A 8 -11.45 3.02 6.39
C LEU A 8 -10.97 1.65 5.88
N ARG A 9 -11.80 1.04 5.05
CA ARG A 9 -11.57 -0.22 4.33
C ARG A 9 -11.79 0.02 2.84
N PHE A 10 -11.25 -0.88 2.01
CA PHE A 10 -11.42 -0.80 0.56
C PHE A 10 -11.68 -2.18 -0.03
N SER A 11 -12.81 -2.35 -0.71
CA SER A 11 -13.19 -3.61 -1.33
C SER A 11 -12.87 -3.60 -2.83
N VAL A 12 -12.26 -4.69 -3.27
CA VAL A 12 -11.81 -4.94 -4.63
C VAL A 12 -12.56 -6.15 -5.18
N PRO A 13 -13.17 -6.08 -6.37
CA PRO A 13 -13.74 -7.25 -7.01
C PRO A 13 -12.62 -8.21 -7.44
N LEU A 14 -12.75 -9.48 -7.04
CA LEU A 14 -11.88 -10.55 -7.51
C LEU A 14 -12.38 -10.99 -8.89
N THR A 15 -11.62 -10.61 -9.91
CA THR A 15 -11.95 -10.90 -11.30
C THR A 15 -11.58 -12.35 -11.64
N ARG A 16 -12.16 -12.85 -12.73
CA ARG A 16 -11.80 -14.17 -13.25
C ARG A 16 -10.30 -14.30 -13.52
N ASP A 17 -9.67 -13.26 -14.04
CA ASP A 17 -8.23 -13.25 -14.36
C ASP A 17 -7.39 -13.34 -13.07
N ALA A 18 -7.82 -12.68 -11.98
CA ALA A 18 -7.16 -12.79 -10.69
C ALA A 18 -7.21 -14.22 -10.14
N TYR A 19 -8.38 -14.88 -10.22
CA TYR A 19 -8.54 -16.28 -9.84
C TYR A 19 -7.68 -17.21 -10.69
N GLN A 20 -7.69 -17.04 -12.02
CA GLN A 20 -6.88 -17.86 -12.92
C GLN A 20 -5.38 -17.74 -12.64
N LEU A 21 -4.90 -16.54 -12.33
CA LEU A 21 -3.51 -16.33 -11.94
C LEU A 21 -3.19 -17.02 -10.62
N ALA A 22 -4.05 -16.86 -9.61
CA ALA A 22 -3.88 -17.51 -8.30
C ALA A 22 -3.89 -19.04 -8.44
N GLU A 23 -4.80 -19.61 -9.22
CA GLU A 23 -4.84 -21.04 -9.54
C GLU A 23 -3.57 -21.50 -10.25
N THR A 24 -3.04 -20.70 -11.17
CA THR A 24 -1.81 -21.04 -11.90
C THR A 24 -0.64 -21.14 -10.94
N PHE A 25 -0.41 -20.13 -10.09
CA PHE A 25 0.68 -20.16 -9.10
C PHE A 25 0.47 -21.24 -8.03
N SER A 26 -0.78 -21.53 -7.67
CA SER A 26 -1.14 -22.60 -6.74
C SER A 26 -0.78 -23.98 -7.28
N ARG A 27 -1.10 -24.27 -8.55
CA ARG A 27 -0.80 -25.54 -9.24
C ARG A 27 0.70 -25.81 -9.43
N GLU A 28 1.53 -24.78 -9.34
CA GLU A 28 3.00 -24.94 -9.34
C GLU A 28 3.52 -25.55 -8.03
N GLN A 29 2.72 -25.57 -6.96
CA GLN A 29 3.15 -26.06 -5.65
C GLN A 29 2.85 -27.54 -5.47
N HIS A 30 3.79 -28.27 -4.87
CA HIS A 30 3.64 -29.71 -4.60
C HIS A 30 2.76 -30.00 -3.38
N GLU A 31 2.95 -29.23 -2.30
CA GLU A 31 2.24 -29.45 -1.04
C GLU A 31 0.89 -28.72 -1.04
N PRO A 32 -0.21 -29.38 -0.66
CA PRO A 32 -1.55 -28.77 -0.67
C PRO A 32 -1.66 -27.49 0.16
N ASP A 33 -1.09 -27.48 1.36
CA ASP A 33 -1.12 -26.30 2.24
C ASP A 33 -0.37 -25.12 1.61
N LYS A 34 0.75 -25.40 0.94
CA LYS A 34 1.53 -24.40 0.22
C LYS A 34 0.78 -23.89 -1.00
N ALA A 35 0.09 -24.77 -1.72
CA ALA A 35 -0.75 -24.41 -2.86
C ALA A 35 -1.88 -23.45 -2.43
N GLN A 36 -2.55 -23.73 -1.32
CA GLN A 36 -3.60 -22.86 -0.76
C GLN A 36 -3.03 -21.52 -0.30
N GLN A 37 -1.89 -21.54 0.37
CA GLN A 37 -1.20 -20.33 0.81
C GLN A 37 -0.83 -19.43 -0.38
N VAL A 38 -0.19 -19.98 -1.41
CA VAL A 38 0.19 -19.22 -2.61
C VAL A 38 -1.05 -18.67 -3.35
N TYR A 39 -2.13 -19.44 -3.40
CA TYR A 39 -3.40 -19.01 -3.96
C TYR A 39 -3.93 -17.74 -3.25
N LEU A 40 -4.05 -17.77 -1.93
CA LEU A 40 -4.55 -16.65 -1.14
C LEU A 40 -3.61 -15.43 -1.18
N ASN A 41 -2.30 -15.65 -1.10
CA ASN A 41 -1.29 -14.59 -1.22
C ASN A 41 -1.40 -13.88 -2.57
N THR A 42 -1.60 -14.63 -3.65
CA THR A 42 -1.73 -14.06 -5.00
C THR A 42 -2.97 -13.15 -5.11
N LEU A 43 -4.10 -13.57 -4.53
CA LEU A 43 -5.32 -12.74 -4.50
C LEU A 43 -5.14 -11.48 -3.63
N ALA A 44 -4.44 -11.59 -2.51
CA ALA A 44 -4.14 -10.44 -1.65
C ALA A 44 -3.23 -9.43 -2.36
N VAL A 45 -2.14 -9.88 -3.01
CA VAL A 45 -1.25 -9.02 -3.80
C VAL A 45 -2.01 -8.35 -4.95
N TYR A 46 -2.87 -9.09 -5.65
CA TYR A 46 -3.75 -8.52 -6.68
C TYR A 46 -4.61 -7.37 -6.13
N ALA A 47 -5.26 -7.57 -4.97
CA ALA A 47 -6.14 -6.56 -4.38
C ALA A 47 -5.38 -5.29 -3.98
N VAL A 48 -4.21 -5.42 -3.34
CA VAL A 48 -3.38 -4.28 -2.96
C VAL A 48 -2.83 -3.56 -4.19
N ASN A 49 -2.42 -4.31 -5.22
CA ASN A 49 -1.98 -3.74 -6.49
C ASN A 49 -3.10 -2.95 -7.18
N PHE A 50 -4.32 -3.48 -7.23
CA PHE A 50 -5.49 -2.78 -7.75
C PHE A 50 -5.76 -1.49 -6.98
N TYR A 51 -5.71 -1.54 -5.65
CA TYR A 51 -5.87 -0.35 -4.81
C TYR A 51 -4.81 0.71 -5.12
N CYS A 52 -3.54 0.34 -5.25
CA CYS A 52 -2.46 1.26 -5.63
C CYS A 52 -2.71 1.91 -7.00
N GLN A 53 -3.19 1.14 -7.98
CA GLN A 53 -3.56 1.66 -9.30
C GLN A 53 -4.69 2.69 -9.22
N CYS A 54 -5.72 2.46 -8.39
CA CYS A 54 -6.82 3.41 -8.19
C CYS A 54 -6.36 4.78 -7.67
N ILE A 55 -5.27 4.82 -6.90
CA ILE A 55 -4.69 6.05 -6.34
C ILE A 55 -3.42 6.50 -7.08
N GLU A 56 -3.18 5.94 -8.27
CA GLU A 56 -2.06 6.27 -9.16
C GLU A 56 -0.67 6.08 -8.53
N VAL A 57 -0.53 5.09 -7.63
CA VAL A 57 0.74 4.64 -7.07
C VAL A 57 1.31 3.54 -7.95
N GLU A 58 2.55 3.73 -8.42
CA GLU A 58 3.21 2.75 -9.29
C GLU A 58 3.78 1.57 -8.49
N THR A 59 3.51 0.37 -9.00
CA THR A 59 3.96 -0.91 -8.44
C THR A 59 4.77 -1.70 -9.46
N ASP A 60 5.56 -2.66 -9.00
CA ASP A 60 6.30 -3.61 -9.84
C ASP A 60 6.07 -5.04 -9.36
N LEU A 61 5.09 -5.69 -9.96
CA LEU A 61 4.81 -7.11 -9.70
C LEU A 61 6.04 -7.96 -10.01
N LYS A 62 6.71 -7.77 -11.15
CA LYS A 62 7.85 -8.63 -11.55
C LYS A 62 9.06 -8.47 -10.61
N GLY A 63 9.21 -7.30 -10.00
CA GLY A 63 10.22 -7.04 -8.98
C GLY A 63 9.86 -7.51 -7.57
N SER A 64 8.65 -8.04 -7.36
CA SER A 64 8.19 -8.56 -6.06
C SER A 64 8.59 -10.03 -5.88
N ASP A 65 8.91 -10.45 -4.66
CA ASP A 65 9.30 -11.84 -4.37
C ASP A 65 8.11 -12.80 -4.61
N SER A 66 6.89 -12.33 -4.37
CA SER A 66 5.63 -13.03 -4.69
C SER A 66 5.47 -13.40 -6.17
N TRP A 67 6.19 -12.74 -7.08
CA TRP A 67 6.18 -13.06 -8.51
C TRP A 67 7.35 -13.96 -8.94
N ASN A 68 8.31 -14.20 -8.04
CA ASN A 68 9.41 -15.13 -8.26
C ASN A 68 8.99 -16.57 -7.90
N SER A 69 9.04 -17.49 -8.86
CA SER A 69 8.60 -18.88 -8.65
C SER A 69 9.39 -19.62 -7.57
N VAL A 70 10.70 -19.40 -7.49
CA VAL A 70 11.56 -20.04 -6.50
C VAL A 70 11.23 -19.54 -5.10
N LEU A 71 11.09 -18.21 -4.93
CA LEU A 71 10.75 -17.63 -3.62
C LEU A 71 9.33 -18.00 -3.19
N ARG A 72 8.35 -17.98 -4.12
CA ARG A 72 7.00 -18.48 -3.84
C ARG A 72 7.00 -19.90 -3.32
N SER A 73 7.78 -20.80 -3.92
CA SER A 73 7.81 -22.21 -3.51
C SER A 73 8.53 -22.45 -2.19
N LEU A 74 9.53 -21.64 -1.85
CA LEU A 74 10.34 -21.83 -0.64
C LEU A 74 9.84 -21.02 0.57
N MET A 75 9.12 -19.91 0.36
CA MET A 75 8.81 -18.92 1.40
C MET A 75 7.35 -18.43 1.30
N ASP A 76 6.76 -18.03 2.43
CA ASP A 76 5.47 -17.34 2.52
C ASP A 76 5.57 -15.86 2.15
N VAL A 77 5.89 -15.63 0.87
CA VAL A 77 5.96 -14.30 0.27
C VAL A 77 4.60 -13.86 -0.25
N ALA A 78 4.18 -12.67 0.16
CA ALA A 78 3.04 -11.96 -0.39
C ALA A 78 3.35 -10.47 -0.56
N ASP A 79 4.60 -10.15 -0.90
CA ASP A 79 5.04 -8.78 -1.07
C ASP A 79 4.58 -8.16 -2.39
N LEU A 80 4.47 -6.84 -2.39
CA LEU A 80 4.25 -5.99 -3.54
C LEU A 80 5.25 -4.84 -3.50
N LEU A 81 6.16 -4.79 -4.47
CA LEU A 81 7.11 -3.69 -4.63
C LEU A 81 6.37 -2.44 -5.10
N VAL A 82 6.39 -1.39 -4.29
CA VAL A 82 5.93 -0.05 -4.63
C VAL A 82 7.14 0.79 -5.05
N LYS A 83 7.10 1.37 -6.26
CA LYS A 83 8.23 2.14 -6.78
C LYS A 83 8.56 3.33 -5.88
N ASP A 84 9.85 3.60 -5.73
CA ASP A 84 10.40 4.68 -4.90
C ASP A 84 10.02 4.64 -3.41
N TRP A 85 9.43 3.52 -2.94
CA TRP A 85 9.02 3.36 -1.55
C TRP A 85 9.56 2.09 -0.92
N GLY A 86 9.30 0.92 -1.52
CA GLY A 86 9.73 -0.40 -1.03
C GLY A 86 8.61 -1.44 -1.07
N LYS A 87 8.81 -2.57 -0.40
CA LYS A 87 7.89 -3.72 -0.42
C LYS A 87 6.79 -3.64 0.63
N LEU A 88 5.54 -3.62 0.21
CA LEU A 88 4.37 -3.85 1.07
C LEU A 88 4.14 -5.35 1.23
N GLU A 89 3.93 -5.83 2.45
CA GLU A 89 3.47 -7.20 2.67
C GLU A 89 1.94 -7.27 2.62
N CYS A 90 1.39 -8.08 1.71
CA CYS A 90 -0.05 -8.21 1.46
C CYS A 90 -0.59 -9.51 2.08
N ARG A 91 -1.01 -9.47 3.34
CA ARG A 91 -1.36 -10.69 4.08
C ARG A 91 -2.84 -11.06 3.93
N PRO A 92 -3.16 -12.25 3.39
CA PRO A 92 -4.54 -12.70 3.32
C PRO A 92 -5.06 -13.16 4.68
N VAL A 93 -6.36 -12.98 4.88
CA VAL A 93 -7.17 -13.60 5.94
C VAL A 93 -8.50 -14.07 5.35
N LEU A 94 -9.14 -15.04 5.99
CA LEU A 94 -10.47 -15.52 5.62
C LEU A 94 -11.58 -14.78 6.39
N PRO A 95 -12.83 -14.79 5.88
CA PRO A 95 -13.94 -14.14 6.57
C PRO A 95 -14.11 -14.65 8.01
N GLY A 96 -14.15 -13.71 8.95
CA GLY A 96 -14.32 -14.00 10.38
C GLY A 96 -13.03 -14.21 11.15
N GLU A 97 -11.86 -14.25 10.51
CA GLU A 97 -10.59 -14.22 11.23
C GLU A 97 -10.41 -12.88 11.96
N LEU A 98 -9.86 -12.95 13.18
CA LEU A 98 -9.63 -11.77 14.04
C LEU A 98 -8.17 -11.35 14.07
N PHE A 99 -7.28 -12.26 13.72
CA PHE A 99 -5.83 -12.08 13.75
C PHE A 99 -5.23 -12.49 12.41
N CYS A 100 -4.25 -11.72 11.96
CA CYS A 100 -3.45 -12.03 10.79
C CYS A 100 -2.07 -12.48 11.24
N ASN A 101 -1.65 -13.68 10.85
CA ASN A 101 -0.31 -14.19 11.15
C ASN A 101 0.74 -13.62 10.20
N LEU A 102 1.91 -13.27 10.73
CA LEU A 102 3.05 -12.78 9.96
C LEU A 102 4.13 -13.86 9.90
N PRO A 103 4.52 -14.32 8.70
CA PRO A 103 5.60 -15.28 8.57
C PRO A 103 6.95 -14.60 8.90
N PRO A 104 7.95 -15.32 9.42
CA PRO A 104 9.24 -14.74 9.86
C PRO A 104 9.93 -13.88 8.80
N GLU A 105 9.88 -14.29 7.54
CA GLU A 105 10.44 -13.60 6.38
C GLU A 105 9.79 -12.24 6.10
N SER A 106 8.54 -12.05 6.51
CA SER A 106 7.85 -10.78 6.33
C SER A 106 8.29 -9.73 7.35
N GLN A 107 9.08 -10.08 8.36
CA GLN A 107 9.50 -9.16 9.43
C GLN A 107 10.68 -8.25 9.03
N GLN A 108 11.30 -8.51 7.86
CA GLN A 108 12.45 -7.75 7.36
C GLN A 108 12.15 -7.19 5.97
N ASP A 109 12.79 -6.07 5.64
CA ASP A 109 12.71 -5.45 4.30
C ASP A 109 11.26 -5.20 3.81
N ARG A 110 10.40 -4.74 4.73
CA ARG A 110 9.02 -4.29 4.44
C ARG A 110 8.80 -2.87 4.89
N VAL A 111 8.09 -2.10 4.07
CA VAL A 111 7.68 -0.72 4.41
C VAL A 111 6.36 -0.66 5.16
N GLY A 112 5.63 -1.78 5.20
CA GLY A 112 4.45 -1.99 6.01
C GLY A 112 3.64 -3.20 5.55
N TYR A 113 2.52 -3.42 6.23
CA TYR A 113 1.68 -4.61 6.13
C TYR A 113 0.25 -4.18 5.84
N VAL A 114 -0.35 -4.78 4.82
CA VAL A 114 -1.76 -4.62 4.48
C VAL A 114 -2.45 -5.94 4.70
N VAL A 115 -3.46 -5.96 5.56
CA VAL A 115 -4.29 -7.16 5.79
C VAL A 115 -5.46 -7.14 4.82
N VAL A 116 -5.69 -8.25 4.13
CA VAL A 116 -6.70 -8.39 3.08
C VAL A 116 -7.60 -9.58 3.39
N GLU A 117 -8.89 -9.35 3.62
CA GLU A 117 -9.88 -10.43 3.68
C GLU A 117 -10.16 -10.94 2.27
N ILE A 118 -10.06 -12.24 2.03
CA ILE A 118 -10.41 -12.89 0.76
C ILE A 118 -11.74 -13.61 0.94
N ASN A 119 -12.81 -13.09 0.32
CA ASN A 119 -14.14 -13.68 0.36
C ASN A 119 -14.52 -14.20 -1.03
N GLU A 120 -14.30 -15.50 -1.23
CA GLU A 120 -14.60 -16.16 -2.51
C GLU A 120 -16.10 -16.32 -2.75
N GLN A 121 -16.93 -16.36 -1.70
CA GLN A 121 -18.38 -16.46 -1.84
C GLN A 121 -18.98 -15.19 -2.46
N THR A 122 -18.38 -14.04 -2.18
CA THR A 122 -18.79 -12.74 -2.73
C THR A 122 -17.92 -12.28 -3.90
N ASN A 123 -16.89 -13.04 -4.28
CA ASN A 123 -15.86 -12.64 -5.25
C ASN A 123 -15.25 -11.27 -4.92
N GLN A 124 -14.91 -11.05 -3.64
CA GLN A 124 -14.35 -9.78 -3.18
C GLN A 124 -13.13 -10.01 -2.29
N ALA A 125 -12.16 -9.12 -2.43
CA ALA A 125 -11.08 -8.93 -1.48
C ALA A 125 -11.25 -7.58 -0.78
N THR A 126 -11.19 -7.54 0.54
CA THR A 126 -11.32 -6.29 1.31
C THR A 126 -10.02 -5.99 2.04
N LEU A 127 -9.38 -4.88 1.70
CA LEU A 127 -8.26 -4.34 2.46
C LEU A 127 -8.82 -3.84 3.81
N LEU A 128 -8.47 -4.54 4.89
CA LEU A 128 -9.00 -4.30 6.24
C LEU A 128 -8.25 -3.20 6.98
N GLY A 129 -6.98 -2.98 6.66
CA GLY A 129 -6.17 -1.91 7.24
C GLY A 129 -4.67 -2.10 7.03
N PHE A 130 -3.91 -1.13 7.54
CA PHE A 130 -2.45 -1.06 7.36
C PHE A 130 -1.72 -0.78 8.68
N THR A 131 -0.50 -1.31 8.80
CA THR A 131 0.48 -0.87 9.81
C THR A 131 1.89 -0.83 9.23
N LYS A 132 2.72 0.09 9.73
CA LYS A 132 4.16 0.13 9.42
C LYS A 132 4.98 -0.80 10.33
N ILE A 133 4.47 -1.06 11.53
CA ILE A 133 5.19 -1.83 12.55
C ILE A 133 4.90 -3.30 12.32
N ALA A 134 5.95 -4.09 12.17
CA ALA A 134 5.90 -5.54 12.20
C ALA A 134 5.72 -6.00 13.66
N PRO A 135 4.55 -6.50 14.09
CA PRO A 135 4.48 -7.22 15.35
C PRO A 135 5.25 -8.54 15.25
N THR A 136 5.67 -9.06 16.40
CA THR A 136 6.54 -10.24 16.50
C THR A 136 5.89 -11.53 15.96
N SER A 137 4.56 -11.59 15.81
CA SER A 137 3.87 -12.81 15.37
C SER A 137 2.53 -12.59 14.68
N SER A 138 1.65 -11.73 15.22
CA SER A 138 0.31 -11.52 14.68
C SER A 138 -0.19 -10.09 14.81
N LEU A 139 -1.12 -9.73 13.92
CA LEU A 139 -1.81 -8.45 13.87
C LEU A 139 -3.26 -8.63 14.29
N GLU A 140 -3.71 -7.89 15.29
CA GLU A 140 -5.14 -7.80 15.60
C GLU A 140 -5.83 -6.89 14.56
N ILE A 141 -6.69 -7.48 13.74
CA ILE A 141 -7.36 -6.80 12.62
C ILE A 141 -8.23 -5.64 13.14
N SER A 142 -8.78 -5.82 14.34
CA SER A 142 -9.58 -4.83 15.05
C SER A 142 -8.78 -3.56 15.42
N GLN A 143 -7.49 -3.46 15.16
CA GLN A 143 -6.69 -2.26 15.45
C GLN A 143 -6.24 -1.53 14.18
N LEU A 144 -6.54 -2.07 12.99
CA LEU A 144 -6.03 -1.57 11.72
C LEU A 144 -7.02 -0.63 11.01
N SER A 145 -6.48 0.34 10.27
CA SER A 145 -7.22 1.24 9.37
C SER A 145 -6.36 1.57 8.15
N LEU A 146 -6.97 1.78 6.97
CA LEU A 146 -6.25 2.17 5.75
C LEU A 146 -5.82 3.64 5.71
N GLU A 147 -6.32 4.49 6.62
CA GLU A 147 -6.03 5.92 6.61
C GLU A 147 -4.52 6.23 6.65
N HIS A 148 -3.75 5.41 7.37
CA HIS A 148 -2.31 5.59 7.48
C HIS A 148 -1.57 5.25 6.19
N LEU A 149 -2.06 4.29 5.41
CA LEU A 149 -1.45 3.90 4.14
C LEU A 149 -1.47 5.07 3.14
N ILE A 150 -2.63 5.72 3.00
CA ILE A 150 -2.81 6.88 2.09
C ILE A 150 -1.85 8.02 2.40
N LYS A 151 -1.61 8.29 3.70
CA LYS A 151 -0.72 9.35 4.16
C LYS A 151 0.76 9.05 3.91
N LEU A 152 1.12 7.79 3.71
CA LEU A 152 2.51 7.33 3.62
C LEU A 152 2.97 7.03 2.19
N PHE A 153 2.05 6.89 1.23
CA PHE A 153 2.45 6.72 -0.15
C PHE A 153 3.30 7.91 -0.64
N PRO A 154 4.34 7.65 -1.46
CA PRO A 154 5.18 8.71 -2.00
C PRO A 154 4.34 9.67 -2.85
N GLU A 155 4.46 10.97 -2.59
CA GLU A 155 3.89 11.97 -3.50
C GLU A 155 4.63 11.92 -4.84
N LYS A 156 3.91 11.92 -5.96
CA LYS A 156 4.53 12.03 -7.28
C LYS A 156 5.48 13.25 -7.29
N PRO A 157 6.73 13.11 -7.77
CA PRO A 157 7.70 14.21 -7.77
C PRO A 157 7.21 15.44 -8.53
N GLU A 158 6.38 15.26 -9.56
CA GLU A 158 5.73 16.35 -10.29
C GLU A 158 4.80 17.18 -9.39
N ILE A 159 4.01 16.54 -8.53
CA ILE A 159 3.09 17.21 -7.60
C ILE A 159 3.86 17.88 -6.46
N ALA A 160 4.91 17.23 -5.94
CA ALA A 160 5.80 17.79 -4.94
C ALA A 160 6.50 19.07 -5.47
N SER A 161 6.99 19.03 -6.71
CA SER A 161 7.61 20.19 -7.37
C SER A 161 6.62 21.32 -7.64
N ALA A 162 5.37 21.01 -8.03
CA ALA A 162 4.31 22.00 -8.22
C ALA A 162 3.89 22.68 -6.91
N ARG A 163 3.80 21.92 -5.80
CA ARG A 163 3.54 22.44 -4.45
C ARG A 163 4.69 23.31 -3.94
N LEU A 164 5.94 22.88 -4.15
CA LEU A 164 7.13 23.67 -3.80
C LEU A 164 7.14 25.00 -4.58
N ARG A 165 6.87 24.96 -5.89
CA ARG A 165 6.73 26.17 -6.72
C ARG A 165 5.61 27.10 -6.24
N ARG A 166 4.46 26.56 -5.83
CA ARG A 166 3.36 27.35 -5.23
C ARG A 166 3.78 28.00 -3.91
N ARG A 167 4.45 27.27 -3.01
CA ARG A 167 4.98 27.81 -1.75
C ARG A 167 6.04 28.90 -1.94
N LEU A 168 6.88 28.76 -2.98
CA LEU A 168 7.87 29.78 -3.35
C LEU A 168 7.21 31.05 -3.95
N LYS A 169 6.11 30.91 -4.70
CA LYS A 169 5.33 32.06 -5.22
C LYS A 169 4.62 32.86 -4.13
N VAL A 170 4.10 32.19 -3.09
CA VAL A 170 3.46 32.86 -1.94
C VAL A 170 4.46 33.65 -1.08
N LYS A 171 5.75 33.30 -1.14
CA LYS A 171 6.83 33.96 -0.37
C LYS A 171 7.50 35.14 -1.08
N LYS A 172 7.15 35.50 -2.32
CA LYS A 172 7.71 36.71 -2.96
C LYS A 172 7.03 37.97 -2.38
N PRO A 173 7.75 38.89 -1.71
CA PRO A 173 7.17 40.15 -1.28
C PRO A 173 6.93 41.08 -2.48
N SER A 174 5.87 41.88 -2.41
CA SER A 174 5.61 43.00 -3.30
C SER A 174 6.80 43.96 -3.25
N SER A 175 7.54 44.04 -4.35
CA SER A 175 8.42 45.18 -4.62
C SER A 175 7.56 46.24 -5.30
N ASN A 176 7.51 47.46 -4.74
CA ASN A 176 7.80 48.68 -5.51
C ASN A 176 7.89 49.94 -4.65
N PRO A 177 8.39 51.07 -5.19
CA PRO A 177 9.52 51.79 -4.61
C PRO A 177 9.16 53.24 -4.26
N GLU A 178 10.03 53.95 -3.54
CA GLU A 178 10.01 55.41 -3.55
C GLU A 178 11.43 55.91 -3.80
N ILE A 179 11.66 56.30 -5.05
CA ILE A 179 12.69 57.25 -5.45
C ILE A 179 12.04 58.62 -5.29
N ALA A 180 12.51 59.44 -4.36
CA ALA A 180 12.20 60.86 -4.33
C ALA A 180 13.41 61.65 -4.88
N PRO A 181 13.20 62.63 -5.78
CA PRO A 181 14.27 63.44 -6.35
C PRO A 181 14.59 64.68 -5.48
N CYS A 182 15.77 65.23 -5.77
CA CYS A 182 16.46 66.41 -5.22
C CYS A 182 15.59 67.64 -4.88
N SER A 183 16.04 68.39 -3.88
CA SER A 183 16.30 69.84 -4.06
C SER A 183 17.29 70.38 -3.01
N GLU A 184 18.20 71.21 -3.51
CA GLU A 184 19.16 72.07 -2.80
C GLU A 184 18.45 73.10 -1.90
N ASP A 185 19.11 73.56 -0.83
CA ASP A 185 19.43 74.99 -0.60
C ASP A 185 19.95 75.27 0.83
N ASN A 186 21.14 75.91 0.88
CA ASN A 186 21.58 77.05 1.73
C ASN A 186 21.15 77.06 3.23
N TYR A 187 22.03 77.16 4.24
CA TYR A 187 23.09 78.15 4.49
C TYR A 187 23.95 77.69 5.68
#